data_AF-A0A7W3NH85-F1
#
_entry.id   AF-A0A7W3NH85-F1
#
_cell.length_a   1.000
_cell.length_b   1.000
_cell.length_c   1.000
_cell.angle_alpha   90.00
_cell.angle_beta   90.00
_cell.angle_gamma   90.00
#
_symmetry.space_group_name_H-M   'P 1'
#
loop_
_entity.id
_entity.type
_entity.pdbx_description
1 polymer ?
#
loop_
_entity_poly.entity_id
_entity_poly.type
_entity_poly.pdbx_seq_one_letter_code
_entity_poly.pdbx_strand_id
1 'polypeptide(L)'
;MAKKTPVTLKVIEKVIKNQQDDLYKLKKDLKIFQTEKDHLDNIMSQVTSLEKAEKELDTLSNSPGEAAKRLISKKALQHYEELQHEANHYRDNLKEKGYKGPDDLNKRQAEIRGLEQNVIPMIEKQIKTKEKVIETISGIFDAIQQATRSEEQAQQRQHLKRFRSSSINRNNNQGPDLSR
;
A
#
# COMPACT_ATOMS: atom_id res chain seq x y z
N MET A 1 16.92 16.64 -36.07
CA MET A 1 16.00 17.26 -35.08
C MET A 1 15.01 16.21 -34.61
N ALA A 2 14.96 15.89 -33.32
CA ALA A 2 13.99 14.93 -32.79
C ALA A 2 12.58 15.51 -32.93
N LYS A 3 11.69 14.80 -33.63
CA LYS A 3 10.27 15.17 -33.75
C LYS A 3 9.65 15.11 -32.35
N LYS A 4 9.39 16.27 -31.74
CA LYS A 4 8.66 16.36 -30.47
C LYS A 4 7.21 15.93 -30.73
N THR A 5 6.79 14.82 -30.13
CA THR A 5 5.41 14.36 -30.17
C THR A 5 4.52 15.44 -29.54
N PRO A 6 3.43 15.88 -30.21
CA PRO A 6 2.53 16.85 -29.62
C PRO A 6 1.92 16.27 -28.34
N VAL A 7 2.04 17.02 -27.23
CA VAL A 7 1.44 16.66 -25.96
C VAL A 7 -0.07 16.86 -26.08
N THR A 8 -0.81 15.75 -26.20
CA THR A 8 -2.27 15.75 -26.22
C THR A 8 -2.83 15.37 -24.85
N LEU A 9 -4.08 15.72 -24.57
CA LEU A 9 -4.77 15.32 -23.34
C LEU A 9 -4.69 13.80 -23.11
N LYS A 10 -4.84 12.99 -24.16
CA LYS A 10 -4.69 11.52 -24.08
C LYS A 10 -3.30 11.07 -23.65
N VAL A 11 -2.24 11.80 -24.03
CA VAL A 11 -0.87 11.50 -23.60
C VAL A 11 -0.70 11.81 -22.12
N ILE A 12 -1.22 12.94 -21.65
CA ILE A 12 -1.16 13.33 -20.24
C ILE A 12 -1.93 12.33 -19.37
N GLU A 13 -3.14 11.95 -19.78
CA GLU A 13 -3.97 10.95 -19.09
C GLU A 13 -3.24 9.60 -18.96
N LYS A 14 -2.61 9.13 -20.06
CA LYS A 14 -1.79 7.92 -20.04
C LYS A 14 -0.61 8.02 -19.07
N VAL A 15 0.05 9.18 -19.00
CA VAL A 15 1.15 9.41 -18.06
C VAL A 15 0.67 9.37 -16.61
N ILE A 16 -0.46 10.01 -16.30
CA ILE A 16 -1.08 9.96 -14.95
C ILE A 16 -1.35 8.50 -14.56
N LYS A 17 -2.01 7.73 -15.46
CA LYS A 17 -2.32 6.32 -15.22
C LYS A 17 -1.07 5.48 -14.95
N ASN A 18 -0.02 5.64 -15.76
CA ASN A 18 1.23 4.92 -15.55
C ASN A 18 1.86 5.24 -14.20
N GLN A 19 1.84 6.51 -13.76
CA GLN A 19 2.36 6.88 -12.44
C GLN A 19 1.51 6.29 -11.30
N GLN A 20 0.19 6.23 -11.47
CA GLN A 20 -0.71 5.59 -10.50
C GLN A 20 -0.46 4.08 -10.41
N ASP A 21 -0.27 3.39 -11.53
CA ASP A 21 0.04 1.96 -11.56
C ASP A 21 1.38 1.65 -10.86
N ASP A 22 2.40 2.47 -11.10
CA ASP A 22 3.69 2.35 -10.39
C ASP A 22 3.54 2.61 -8.89
N LEU A 23 2.78 3.65 -8.52
CA LEU A 23 2.51 3.97 -7.12
C LEU A 23 1.80 2.81 -6.41
N TYR A 24 0.85 2.17 -7.08
CA TYR A 24 0.14 0.99 -6.57
C TYR A 24 1.10 -0.16 -6.30
N LYS A 25 2.04 -0.44 -7.22
CA LYS A 25 3.06 -1.48 -7.01
C LYS A 25 3.93 -1.20 -5.79
N LEU A 26 4.46 0.02 -5.65
CA LEU A 26 5.27 0.40 -4.49
C LEU A 26 4.51 0.24 -3.17
N LYS A 27 3.24 0.66 -3.12
CA LYS A 27 2.38 0.47 -1.92
C LYS A 27 2.13 -1.01 -1.63
N LYS A 28 1.96 -1.83 -2.67
CA LYS A 28 1.81 -3.29 -2.53
C LYS A 28 3.07 -3.92 -1.95
N ASP A 29 4.25 -3.52 -2.42
CA ASP A 29 5.53 -4.03 -1.93
C ASP A 29 5.73 -3.72 -0.43
N LEU A 30 5.39 -2.49 0.01
CA LEU A 30 5.40 -2.15 1.44
C LEU A 30 4.45 -3.02 2.26
N LYS A 31 3.24 -3.30 1.74
CA LYS A 31 2.28 -4.14 2.43
C LYS A 31 2.77 -5.59 2.58
N ILE A 32 3.41 -6.13 1.53
CA ILE A 32 4.02 -7.45 1.57
C ILE A 32 5.12 -7.49 2.62
N PHE A 33 6.01 -6.49 2.62
CA PHE A 33 7.06 -6.37 3.63
C PHE A 33 6.50 -6.34 5.05
N GLN A 34 5.48 -5.52 5.32
CA GLN A 34 4.87 -5.44 6.65
C GLN A 34 4.26 -6.78 7.07
N THR A 35 3.58 -7.47 6.15
CA THR A 35 2.98 -8.79 6.42
C THR A 35 4.04 -9.83 6.78
N GLU A 36 5.16 -9.84 6.06
CA GLU A 36 6.27 -10.76 6.34
C GLU A 36 6.95 -10.43 7.68
N LYS A 37 7.14 -9.14 7.98
CA LYS A 37 7.66 -8.69 9.27
C LYS A 37 6.76 -9.15 10.43
N ASP A 38 5.46 -8.89 10.33
CA ASP A 38 4.49 -9.29 11.37
C ASP A 38 4.45 -10.82 11.54
N HIS A 39 4.56 -11.56 10.44
CA HIS A 39 4.62 -13.02 10.47
C HIS A 39 5.87 -13.52 11.21
N LEU A 40 7.04 -12.94 10.94
CA LEU A 40 8.28 -13.27 11.63
C LEU A 40 8.27 -12.89 13.12
N ASP A 41 7.68 -11.74 13.47
CA ASP A 41 7.52 -11.34 14.87
C ASP A 41 6.61 -12.32 15.64
N ASN A 42 5.58 -12.85 14.97
CA ASN A 42 4.72 -13.89 15.53
C ASN A 42 5.46 -15.22 15.74
N ILE A 43 6.30 -15.65 14.78
CA ILE A 43 7.15 -16.83 14.95
C ILE A 43 8.09 -16.63 16.15
N MET A 44 8.74 -15.47 16.25
CA MET A 44 9.67 -15.15 17.34
C MET A 44 8.99 -15.19 18.71
N SER A 45 7.77 -14.65 18.84
CA SER A 45 7.05 -14.69 20.11
C SER A 45 6.72 -16.13 20.52
N GLN A 46 6.33 -16.99 19.57
CA GLN A 46 6.08 -18.41 19.84
C GLN A 46 7.34 -19.19 20.20
N VAL A 47 8.46 -18.91 19.54
CA VAL A 47 9.76 -19.49 19.93
C VAL A 47 10.11 -19.09 21.36
N THR A 48 9.94 -17.82 21.73
CA THR A 48 10.22 -17.33 23.08
C THR A 48 9.34 -18.02 24.14
N SER A 49 8.06 -18.19 23.86
CA SER A 49 7.15 -18.92 24.76
C SER A 49 7.50 -20.40 24.88
N LEU A 50 7.87 -21.05 23.75
CA LEU A 50 8.33 -22.43 23.76
C LEU A 50 9.60 -22.61 24.60
N GLU A 51 10.61 -21.77 24.40
CA GLU A 51 11.86 -21.82 25.16
C GLU A 51 11.62 -21.67 26.67
N LYS A 52 10.68 -20.80 27.06
CA LYS A 52 10.29 -20.63 28.45
C LYS A 52 9.64 -21.90 29.02
N ALA A 53 8.67 -22.48 28.30
CA ALA A 53 7.98 -23.70 28.71
C ALA A 53 8.94 -24.90 28.79
N GLU A 54 9.84 -25.05 27.81
CA GLU A 54 10.84 -26.11 27.78
C GLU A 54 11.84 -25.97 28.93
N LYS A 55 12.28 -24.75 29.24
CA LYS A 55 13.17 -24.49 30.37
C LYS A 55 12.50 -24.83 31.71
N GLU A 56 11.21 -24.54 31.87
CA GLU A 56 10.47 -24.90 33.08
C GLU A 56 10.22 -26.41 33.18
N LEU A 57 9.93 -27.07 32.06
CA LEU A 57 9.86 -28.54 32.01
C LEU A 57 11.19 -29.18 32.39
N ASP A 58 12.31 -28.64 31.93
CA ASP A 58 13.64 -29.14 32.24
C ASP A 58 13.95 -29.03 33.74
N THR A 59 13.63 -27.90 34.38
CA THR A 59 13.83 -27.73 35.83
C THR A 59 12.95 -28.67 36.66
N LEU A 60 11.68 -28.86 36.27
CA LEU A 60 10.75 -29.77 36.94
C LEU A 60 11.13 -31.24 36.72
N SER A 61 11.73 -31.56 35.56
CA SER A 61 12.15 -32.92 35.21
C SER A 61 13.45 -33.33 35.90
N ASN A 62 14.44 -32.43 35.93
CA ASN A 62 15.79 -32.74 36.40
C ASN A 62 16.00 -32.52 37.92
N SER A 63 14.98 -32.06 38.64
CA SER A 63 15.02 -31.91 40.10
C SER A 63 14.36 -33.09 40.81
N PRO A 64 15.10 -33.87 41.63
CA PRO A 64 14.53 -34.98 42.40
C PRO A 64 13.39 -34.56 43.34
N GLY A 65 13.49 -33.34 43.92
CA GLY A 65 12.45 -32.80 44.78
C GLY A 65 11.16 -32.47 44.03
N GLU A 66 11.27 -31.91 42.82
CA GLU A 66 10.10 -31.63 41.97
C GLU A 66 9.51 -32.91 41.38
N ALA A 67 10.35 -33.90 41.03
CA ALA A 67 9.89 -35.22 40.64
C ALA A 67 9.08 -35.90 41.76
N ALA A 68 9.56 -35.87 43.00
CA ALA A 68 8.83 -36.40 44.14
C ALA A 68 7.51 -35.66 44.37
N LYS A 69 7.50 -34.32 44.27
CA LYS A 69 6.27 -33.51 44.36
C LYS A 69 5.24 -33.89 43.31
N ARG A 70 5.64 -34.15 42.07
CA ARG A 70 4.73 -34.58 40.99
C ARG A 70 4.04 -35.91 41.28
N LEU A 71 4.71 -36.84 41.97
CA LEU A 71 4.12 -38.14 42.33
C LEU A 71 3.06 -38.03 43.44
N ILE A 72 3.21 -37.08 44.36
CA ILE A 72 2.36 -36.98 45.56
C ILE A 72 1.32 -35.87 45.48
N SER A 73 1.54 -34.84 44.65
CA SER A 73 0.68 -33.68 44.53
C SER A 73 0.01 -33.63 43.16
N LYS A 74 -1.31 -33.80 43.16
CA LYS A 74 -2.14 -33.66 41.94
C LYS A 74 -1.94 -32.31 41.26
N LYS A 75 -1.77 -31.23 42.02
CA LYS A 75 -1.53 -29.89 41.48
C LYS A 75 -0.19 -29.79 40.75
N ALA A 76 0.86 -30.38 41.32
CA ALA A 76 2.19 -30.38 40.69
C ALA A 76 2.21 -31.22 39.41
N LEU A 77 1.48 -32.35 39.40
CA LEU A 77 1.29 -33.16 38.21
C LEU A 77 0.54 -32.39 37.11
N GLN A 78 -0.59 -31.77 37.43
CA GLN A 78 -1.39 -30.99 36.48
C GLN A 78 -0.59 -29.84 35.85
N HIS A 79 0.15 -29.08 36.65
CA HIS A 79 1.01 -27.99 36.14
C HIS A 79 2.05 -28.50 35.13
N TYR A 80 2.67 -29.66 35.42
CA TYR A 80 3.64 -30.28 34.53
C TYR A 80 3.00 -30.75 33.22
N GLU A 81 1.82 -31.37 33.27
CA GLU A 81 1.05 -31.79 32.10
C GLU A 81 0.61 -30.60 31.25
N GLU A 82 0.15 -29.52 31.88
CA GLU A 82 -0.21 -28.26 31.21
C GLU A 82 0.98 -27.66 30.44
N LEU A 83 2.16 -27.61 31.06
CA LEU A 83 3.39 -27.15 30.41
C LEU A 83 3.79 -28.05 29.23
N GLN A 84 3.62 -29.37 29.34
CA GLN A 84 3.88 -30.29 28.22
C GLN A 84 2.90 -30.03 27.06
N HIS A 85 1.62 -29.85 27.36
CA HIS A 85 0.61 -29.51 26.36
C HIS A 85 0.91 -28.17 25.68
N GLU A 86 1.30 -27.16 26.45
CA GLU A 86 1.66 -25.83 25.93
C GLU A 86 2.90 -25.90 25.02
N ALA A 87 3.97 -26.57 25.46
CA ALA A 87 5.17 -26.75 24.65
C ALA A 87 4.87 -27.50 23.34
N ASN A 88 4.07 -28.56 23.39
CA ASN A 88 3.67 -29.29 22.19
C ASN A 88 2.82 -28.43 21.24
N HIS A 89 1.87 -27.66 21.77
CA HIS A 89 1.07 -26.72 20.99
C HIS A 89 1.96 -25.69 20.27
N TYR A 90 2.97 -25.13 20.95
CA TYR A 90 3.89 -24.20 20.29
C TYR A 90 4.74 -24.87 19.21
N ARG A 91 5.25 -26.10 19.44
CA ARG A 91 6.01 -26.84 18.43
C ARG A 91 5.19 -27.10 17.17
N ASP A 92 3.94 -27.53 17.33
CA ASP A 92 3.04 -27.78 16.20
C ASP A 92 2.72 -26.50 15.42
N ASN A 93 2.45 -25.40 16.12
CA ASN A 93 2.18 -24.10 15.50
C ASN A 93 3.40 -23.54 14.75
N LEU A 94 4.59 -23.64 15.36
CA LEU A 94 5.85 -23.25 14.72
C LEU A 94 6.12 -24.08 13.45
N LYS A 95 5.84 -25.38 13.50
CA LYS A 95 5.93 -26.26 12.34
C LYS A 95 4.96 -25.86 11.22
N GLU A 96 3.72 -25.55 11.56
CA GLU A 96 2.71 -25.05 10.60
C GLU A 96 3.14 -23.73 9.94
N LYS A 97 3.78 -22.84 10.72
CA LYS A 97 4.36 -21.58 10.23
C LYS A 97 5.68 -21.74 9.47
N GLY A 98 6.17 -22.97 9.29
CA GLY A 98 7.39 -23.24 8.55
C GLY A 98 8.66 -22.80 9.26
N TYR A 99 8.67 -22.74 10.59
CA TYR A 99 9.87 -22.51 11.38
C TYR A 99 10.88 -23.64 11.17
N LYS A 100 12.14 -23.30 10.88
CA LYS A 100 13.23 -24.25 10.58
C LYS A 100 14.34 -24.28 11.63
N GLY A 101 14.16 -23.54 12.73
CA GLY A 101 15.16 -23.40 13.78
C GLY A 101 15.69 -21.98 13.94
N PRO A 102 16.52 -21.75 14.98
CA PRO A 102 16.95 -20.43 15.39
C PRO A 102 17.84 -19.75 14.35
N ASP A 103 18.69 -20.50 13.65
CA ASP A 103 19.59 -19.95 12.63
C ASP A 103 18.82 -19.37 11.43
N ASP A 104 17.78 -20.08 10.96
CA ASP A 104 16.91 -19.61 9.87
C ASP A 104 16.12 -18.37 10.29
N LEU A 105 15.57 -18.37 11.51
CA LEU A 105 14.85 -17.24 12.06
C LEU A 105 15.74 -16.00 12.19
N ASN A 106 16.94 -16.15 12.75
CA ASN A 106 17.92 -15.07 12.90
C ASN A 106 18.33 -14.49 11.54
N LYS A 107 18.54 -15.36 10.54
CA LYS A 107 18.85 -14.94 9.17
C LYS A 107 17.71 -14.13 8.57
N ARG A 108 16.47 -14.62 8.63
CA ARG A 108 15.28 -13.91 8.11
C ARG A 108 15.06 -12.58 8.83
N GLN A 109 15.29 -12.52 10.14
CA GLN A 109 15.24 -11.26 10.89
C GLN A 109 16.31 -10.26 10.45
N ALA A 110 17.53 -10.72 10.22
CA ALA A 110 18.61 -9.86 9.72
C ALA A 110 18.26 -9.31 8.33
N GLU A 111 17.69 -10.14 7.45
CA GLU A 111 17.20 -9.71 6.13
C GLU A 111 16.10 -8.66 6.25
N ILE A 112 15.08 -8.87 7.09
CA ILE A 112 14.02 -7.89 7.33
C ILE A 112 14.57 -6.58 7.87
N ARG A 113 15.48 -6.61 8.84
CA ARG A 113 16.13 -5.40 9.37
C ARG A 113 16.93 -4.66 8.29
N GLY A 114 17.63 -5.41 7.44
CA GLY A 114 18.36 -4.86 6.30
C GLY A 114 17.44 -4.15 5.30
N LEU A 115 16.29 -4.75 4.98
CA LEU A 115 15.28 -4.14 4.13
C LEU A 115 14.65 -2.91 4.79
N GLU A 116 14.29 -3.00 6.08
CA GLU A 116 13.69 -1.93 6.87
C GLU A 116 14.57 -0.68 6.90
N GLN A 117 15.89 -0.85 7.04
CA GLN A 117 16.82 0.27 7.14
C GLN A 117 17.17 0.88 5.78
N ASN A 118 17.36 0.04 4.76
CA ASN A 118 17.98 0.48 3.52
C ASN A 118 16.98 0.67 2.36
N VAL A 119 15.92 -0.15 2.32
CA VAL A 119 15.01 -0.23 1.18
C VAL A 119 13.70 0.48 1.46
N ILE A 120 13.09 0.25 2.62
CA ILE A 120 11.79 0.84 2.97
C ILE A 120 11.80 2.38 2.94
N PRO A 121 12.81 3.09 3.50
CA PRO A 121 12.83 4.55 3.45
C PRO A 121 12.96 5.08 2.02
N MET A 122 13.67 4.34 1.16
CA MET A 122 13.78 4.69 -0.26
C MET A 122 12.43 4.53 -0.96
N ILE A 123 11.71 3.43 -0.73
CA ILE A 123 10.37 3.20 -1.29
C ILE A 123 9.39 4.27 -0.81
N GLU A 124 9.38 4.60 0.49
CA GLU A 124 8.52 5.65 1.04
C GLU A 124 8.79 7.02 0.41
N LYS A 125 10.07 7.36 0.18
CA LYS A 125 10.45 8.58 -0.52
C LYS A 125 9.96 8.58 -1.97
N GLN A 126 10.05 7.44 -2.66
CA GLN A 126 9.55 7.29 -4.03
C GLN A 126 8.02 7.44 -4.09
N ILE A 127 7.30 6.85 -3.13
CA ILE A 127 5.84 7.00 -2.98
C ILE A 127 5.46 8.47 -2.84
N LYS A 128 6.04 9.18 -1.87
CA LYS A 128 5.79 10.62 -1.65
C LYS A 128 6.08 11.44 -2.90
N THR A 129 7.17 11.13 -3.59
CA THR A 129 7.55 11.81 -4.83
C THR A 129 6.52 11.58 -5.93
N LYS A 130 6.10 10.32 -6.14
CA LYS A 130 5.11 9.96 -7.17
C LYS A 130 3.73 10.54 -6.85
N GLU A 131 3.30 10.55 -5.60
CA GLU A 131 2.05 11.20 -5.18
C GLU A 131 2.03 12.68 -5.56
N LYS A 132 3.10 13.42 -5.23
CA LYS A 132 3.23 14.83 -5.60
C LYS A 132 3.25 15.05 -7.11
N VAL A 133 3.93 14.18 -7.86
CA VAL A 133 3.98 14.25 -9.34
C VAL A 133 2.60 14.00 -9.94
N ILE A 134 1.87 12.99 -9.46
CA ILE A 134 0.51 12.69 -9.90
C ILE A 134 -0.41 13.88 -9.61
N GLU A 135 -0.37 14.44 -8.40
CA GLU A 135 -1.15 15.62 -8.02
C GLU A 135 -0.88 16.81 -8.95
N THR A 136 0.40 17.11 -9.19
CA THR A 136 0.81 18.22 -10.07
C THR A 136 0.33 18.02 -11.51
N ILE A 137 0.55 16.83 -12.08
CA ILE A 137 0.15 16.54 -13.47
C ILE A 137 -1.37 16.54 -13.61
N SER A 138 -2.09 16.02 -12.60
CA SER A 138 -3.56 15.99 -12.61
C SER A 138 -4.13 17.41 -12.52
N GLY A 139 -3.57 18.28 -11.66
CA GLY A 139 -3.97 19.69 -11.59
C GLY A 139 -3.75 20.45 -12.92
N ILE A 140 -2.62 20.22 -13.59
CA ILE A 140 -2.36 20.79 -14.92
C ILE A 140 -3.37 20.25 -15.95
N PHE A 141 -3.63 18.94 -15.93
CA PHE A 141 -4.56 18.30 -16.83
C PHE A 141 -5.98 18.87 -16.69
N ASP A 142 -6.45 19.05 -15.46
CA ASP A 142 -7.76 19.64 -15.16
C ASP A 142 -7.84 21.10 -15.62
N ALA A 143 -6.78 21.88 -15.39
CA ALA A 143 -6.71 23.28 -15.85
C ALA A 143 -6.77 23.38 -17.38
N ILE A 144 -6.06 22.49 -18.10
CA ILE A 144 -6.13 22.44 -19.57
C ILE A 144 -7.55 22.07 -20.02
N GLN A 145 -8.18 21.07 -19.41
CA GLN A 145 -9.56 20.70 -19.75
C GLN A 145 -10.54 21.86 -19.52
N GLN A 146 -10.40 22.58 -18.39
CA GLN A 146 -11.25 23.74 -18.09
C GLN A 146 -11.04 24.88 -19.08
N ALA A 147 -9.78 25.15 -19.46
CA ALA A 147 -9.46 26.16 -20.47
C ALA A 147 -10.06 25.81 -21.82
N THR A 148 -9.91 24.55 -22.29
CA THR A 148 -10.50 24.08 -23.56
C THR A 148 -12.02 24.22 -23.55
N ARG A 149 -12.70 23.79 -22.48
CA ARG A 149 -14.17 23.94 -22.35
C ARG A 149 -14.60 25.41 -22.34
N SER A 150 -13.83 26.28 -21.69
CA SER A 150 -14.12 27.71 -21.61
C SER A 150 -13.94 28.40 -22.97
N GLU A 151 -12.89 28.03 -23.71
CA GLU A 151 -12.67 28.52 -25.08
C GLU A 151 -13.78 28.07 -26.03
N GLU A 152 -14.19 26.79 -25.99
CA GLU A 152 -15.31 26.29 -26.79
C GLU A 152 -16.61 27.05 -26.50
N GLN A 153 -16.92 27.32 -25.23
CA GLN A 153 -18.07 28.13 -24.84
C GLN A 153 -17.95 29.59 -25.32
N ALA A 154 -16.76 30.19 -25.21
CA ALA A 154 -16.52 31.56 -25.67
C ALA A 154 -16.65 31.68 -27.19
N GLN A 155 -16.14 30.69 -27.94
CA GLN A 155 -16.29 30.59 -29.39
C GLN A 155 -17.77 30.44 -29.78
N GLN A 156 -18.52 29.52 -29.15
CA GLN A 156 -19.96 29.38 -29.39
C GLN A 156 -20.71 30.70 -29.13
N ARG A 157 -20.42 31.38 -28.02
CA ARG A 157 -21.01 32.69 -27.71
C ARG A 157 -20.66 33.76 -28.74
N GLN A 158 -19.42 33.79 -29.24
CA GLN A 158 -19.02 34.69 -30.32
C GLN A 158 -19.75 34.37 -31.62
N HIS A 159 -19.90 33.10 -31.99
CA HIS A 159 -20.67 32.70 -33.17
C HIS A 159 -22.14 33.10 -33.05
N LEU A 160 -22.78 32.88 -31.89
CA LEU A 160 -24.15 33.33 -31.63
C LEU A 160 -24.31 34.86 -31.72
N LYS A 161 -23.35 35.63 -31.18
CA LYS A 161 -23.34 37.10 -31.29
C LYS A 161 -23.20 37.55 -32.74
N ARG A 162 -22.30 36.93 -33.52
CA ARG A 162 -22.12 37.21 -34.96
C ARG A 162 -23.36 36.87 -35.77
N PHE A 163 -24.03 35.76 -35.47
CA PHE A 163 -25.31 35.43 -36.10
C PHE A 163 -26.38 36.49 -35.80
N ARG A 164 -26.56 36.86 -34.53
CA ARG A 164 -27.53 37.90 -34.14
C ARG A 164 -27.23 39.26 -34.76
N SER A 165 -25.97 39.69 -34.82
CA SER A 165 -25.62 40.97 -35.45
C SER A 165 -25.82 40.93 -36.97
N SER A 166 -25.55 39.80 -37.62
CA SER A 166 -25.81 39.63 -39.06
C SER A 166 -27.31 39.59 -39.39
N SER A 167 -28.15 39.01 -38.52
CA SER A 167 -29.60 38.97 -38.72
C SER A 167 -30.27 40.32 -38.45
N ILE A 168 -29.78 41.08 -37.46
CA ILE A 168 -30.26 42.45 -37.17
C ILE A 168 -29.92 43.40 -38.32
N ASN A 169 -28.69 43.35 -38.86
CA ASN A 169 -28.31 44.20 -40.00
C ASN A 169 -29.02 43.80 -41.31
N ARG A 170 -29.43 42.53 -41.49
CA ARG A 170 -30.30 42.14 -42.61
C ARG A 170 -31.71 42.70 -42.48
N ASN A 171 -32.26 42.76 -41.27
CA ASN A 171 -33.60 43.31 -41.03
C ASN A 171 -33.64 44.84 -41.17
N ASN A 172 -32.55 45.53 -40.85
CA ASN A 172 -32.46 47.00 -40.98
C ASN A 172 -32.16 47.47 -42.42
N ASN A 173 -31.73 46.58 -43.32
CA ASN A 173 -31.60 46.88 -44.75
C ASN A 173 -32.90 46.63 -45.54
N GLN A 174 -33.97 46.17 -44.88
CA GLN A 174 -35.33 46.32 -45.40
C GLN A 174 -35.81 47.72 -45.01
N GLY A 175 -35.42 48.70 -45.83
CA GLY A 175 -36.06 50.02 -45.80
C GLY A 175 -37.58 49.87 -46.00
N PRO A 176 -38.39 50.83 -45.51
CA PRO A 176 -39.84 50.76 -45.68
C PRO A 176 -40.15 50.64 -47.17
N ASP A 177 -40.82 49.57 -47.55
CA ASP A 177 -41.34 49.39 -48.90
C ASP A 177 -42.44 50.45 -49.11
N LEU A 178 -42.05 51.59 -49.66
CA LEU A 178 -42.93 52.66 -50.12
C LEU A 178 -43.47 52.32 -51.51
N SER A 179 -44.06 51.14 -51.66
CA SER A 179 -44.85 50.78 -52.82
C SER A 179 -46.31 51.12 -52.54
N ARG A 180 -46.63 52.36 -52.93
CA ARG A 180 -47.91 52.96 -53.35
C ARG A 180 -49.21 52.17 -53.15
#